data_AF-A0A927GX78-F1
#
_entry.id   AF-A0A927GX78-F1
#
_cell.length_a   1.000
_cell.length_b   1.000
_cell.length_c   1.000
_cell.angle_alpha   90.00
_cell.angle_beta   90.00
_cell.angle_gamma   90.00
#
_symmetry.space_group_name_H-M   'P 1'
#
loop_
_entity.id
_entity.type
_entity.pdbx_description
1 polymer ?
#
loop_
_entity_poly.entity_id
_entity_poly.type
_entity_poly.pdbx_seq_one_letter_code
_entity_poly.pdbx_strand_id
1 'polypeptide(L)'
;MTATPSECPVHNNIDRRKTAKIAAEQNHCEPGAHRVSNAEIARKIMCSKQAIQAGAGADMLEYKNPEQAPVFFLDGKDHFNKRRMSQRFLSPRAVNDQHYKVMENVTERLLNELKQNKSGKL
;
A
#
# COMPACT_ATOMS: atom_id res chain seq x y z
N MET A 1 6.12 21.45 -27.02
CA MET A 1 7.28 21.23 -26.14
C MET A 1 6.75 20.78 -24.79
N THR A 2 6.80 19.49 -24.50
CA THR A 2 6.35 18.93 -23.22
C THR A 2 7.48 19.06 -22.20
N ALA A 3 7.27 19.88 -21.17
CA ALA A 3 8.23 20.04 -20.09
C ALA A 3 8.41 18.70 -19.36
N THR A 4 9.63 18.18 -19.34
CA THR A 4 10.05 17.08 -18.46
C THR A 4 9.92 17.56 -17.01
N PRO A 5 9.23 16.83 -16.12
CA PRO A 5 9.18 17.19 -14.71
C PRO A 5 10.61 17.18 -14.16
N SER A 6 11.02 18.26 -13.49
CA SER A 6 12.37 18.35 -12.91
C SER A 6 12.58 17.20 -11.95
N GLU A 7 13.57 16.36 -12.21
CA GLU A 7 13.94 15.27 -11.30
C GLU A 7 14.27 15.85 -9.92
N CYS A 8 13.77 15.20 -8.87
CA CYS A 8 14.03 15.57 -7.49
C CYS A 8 15.54 15.43 -7.21
N PRO A 9 16.26 16.49 -6.79
CA PRO A 9 17.72 16.49 -6.67
C PRO A 9 18.25 15.50 -5.60
N VAL A 10 17.36 14.98 -4.75
CA VAL A 10 17.67 13.98 -3.72
C VAL A 10 17.30 12.55 -4.15
N HIS A 11 16.61 12.38 -5.28
CA HIS A 11 16.12 11.09 -5.76
C HIS A 11 17.14 10.45 -6.70
N ASN A 12 18.23 9.91 -6.12
CA ASN A 12 19.26 9.16 -6.85
C ASN A 12 18.93 7.67 -7.04
N ASN A 13 17.68 7.25 -6.79
CA ASN A 13 17.24 5.84 -6.81
C ASN A 13 18.06 4.88 -5.93
N ILE A 14 18.81 5.38 -4.95
CA ILE A 14 19.55 4.54 -3.99
C ILE A 14 18.64 4.23 -2.80
N ASP A 15 18.37 2.95 -2.56
CA ASP A 15 17.66 2.51 -1.36
C ASP A 15 18.59 2.54 -0.14
N ARG A 16 18.44 3.57 0.70
CA ARG A 16 19.25 3.78 1.92
C ARG A 16 18.59 3.23 3.18
N ARG A 17 17.50 2.47 3.07
CA ARG A 17 16.86 1.85 4.24
C ARG A 17 17.83 0.88 4.90
N LYS A 18 17.88 0.85 6.24
CA LYS A 18 18.74 -0.08 7.00
C LYS A 18 18.52 -1.55 6.62
N THR A 19 17.30 -1.87 6.19
CA THR A 19 16.88 -3.21 5.78
C THR A 19 17.05 -3.48 4.29
N ALA A 20 17.54 -2.54 3.49
CA ALA A 20 17.61 -2.67 2.03
C ALA A 20 18.43 -3.89 1.59
N LYS A 21 19.61 -4.09 2.22
CA LYS A 21 20.47 -5.25 1.94
C LYS A 21 19.79 -6.57 2.29
N ILE A 22 19.19 -6.66 3.47
CA ILE A 22 18.47 -7.84 3.94
C ILE A 22 17.28 -8.14 3.00
N ALA A 23 16.52 -7.12 2.63
CA ALA A 23 15.41 -7.27 1.71
C ALA A 23 15.87 -7.73 0.31
N ALA A 24 17.01 -7.25 -0.19
CA ALA A 24 17.56 -7.71 -1.46
C ALA A 24 17.99 -9.19 -1.40
N GLU A 25 18.61 -9.61 -0.30
CA GLU A 25 19.11 -10.97 -0.10
C GLU A 25 18.00 -11.99 0.19
N GLN A 26 16.89 -11.57 0.80
CA GLN A 26 15.82 -12.48 1.23
C GLN A 26 14.60 -12.48 0.30
N ASN A 27 14.50 -11.52 -0.62
CA ASN A 27 13.36 -11.42 -1.52
C ASN A 27 13.61 -12.32 -2.74
N HIS A 28 13.32 -13.61 -2.58
CA HIS A 28 13.33 -14.57 -3.67
C HIS A 28 11.96 -14.63 -4.33
N CYS A 29 11.95 -14.69 -5.66
CA CYS A 29 10.73 -14.97 -6.41
C CYS A 29 10.44 -16.47 -6.33
N GLU A 30 9.17 -16.81 -6.08
CA GLU A 30 8.69 -18.18 -6.24
C GLU A 30 8.94 -18.68 -7.67
N PRO A 31 9.06 -20.01 -7.89
CA PRO A 31 9.18 -20.57 -9.22
C PRO A 31 8.05 -20.08 -10.15
N GLY A 32 8.42 -19.55 -11.33
CA GLY A 32 7.48 -18.98 -12.28
C GLY A 32 7.05 -17.52 -12.01
N ALA A 33 7.45 -16.93 -10.87
CA ALA A 33 7.24 -15.52 -10.60
C ALA A 33 8.36 -14.65 -11.20
N HIS A 34 7.99 -13.44 -11.64
CA HIS A 34 8.92 -12.48 -12.22
C HIS A 34 8.98 -11.20 -11.38
N ARG A 35 10.19 -10.77 -11.03
CA ARG A 35 10.42 -9.47 -10.41
C ARG A 35 10.25 -8.36 -11.43
N VAL A 36 9.40 -7.38 -11.13
CA VAL A 36 9.23 -6.17 -11.93
C VAL A 36 9.81 -4.97 -11.17
N SER A 37 10.91 -4.41 -11.67
CA SER A 37 11.59 -3.25 -11.07
C SER A 37 11.26 -1.92 -11.76
N ASN A 38 10.60 -1.96 -12.92
CA ASN A 38 10.22 -0.77 -13.67
C ASN A 38 8.78 -0.34 -13.36
N ALA A 39 8.60 0.90 -12.91
CA ALA A 39 7.30 1.42 -12.48
C ALA A 39 6.26 1.50 -13.62
N GLU A 40 6.68 1.80 -14.85
CA GLU A 40 5.77 1.86 -16.00
C GLU A 40 5.23 0.47 -16.36
N ILE A 41 6.11 -0.54 -16.36
CA ILE A 41 5.73 -1.94 -16.58
C ILE A 41 4.82 -2.41 -15.45
N ALA A 42 5.19 -2.13 -14.19
CA ALA A 42 4.37 -2.49 -13.03
C ALA A 42 2.96 -1.88 -13.12
N ARG A 43 2.86 -0.60 -13.52
CA ARG A 43 1.57 0.06 -13.73
C ARG A 43 0.75 -0.62 -14.83
N LYS A 44 1.36 -0.97 -15.96
CA LYS A 44 0.67 -1.69 -17.06
C LYS A 44 0.12 -3.03 -16.58
N ILE A 45 0.89 -3.78 -15.79
CA ILE A 45 0.46 -5.06 -15.21
C ILE A 45 -0.69 -4.85 -14.22
N MET A 46 -0.53 -3.96 -13.23
CA MET A 46 -1.54 -3.70 -12.19
C MET A 46 -2.85 -3.12 -12.73
N CYS A 47 -2.83 -2.44 -13.87
CA CYS A 47 -4.04 -1.92 -14.52
C CYS A 47 -4.63 -2.88 -15.57
N SER A 48 -3.99 -4.01 -15.84
CA SER A 48 -4.49 -5.00 -16.79
C SER A 48 -5.75 -5.67 -16.27
N LYS A 49 -6.78 -5.79 -17.11
CA LYS A 49 -7.99 -6.55 -16.78
C LYS A 49 -7.76 -8.07 -16.75
N GLN A 50 -6.61 -8.53 -17.23
CA GLN A 50 -6.21 -9.94 -17.23
C GLN A 50 -5.42 -10.32 -15.97
N ALA A 51 -4.92 -9.33 -15.23
CA ALA A 51 -4.27 -9.58 -13.96
C ALA A 51 -5.33 -9.90 -12.90
N ILE A 52 -5.11 -10.99 -12.18
CA ILE A 52 -5.89 -11.39 -11.00
C ILE A 52 -5.02 -11.21 -9.75
N GLN A 53 -5.64 -10.96 -8.61
CA GLN A 53 -4.90 -10.87 -7.37
C GLN A 53 -4.23 -12.21 -7.05
N ALA A 54 -2.90 -12.20 -6.95
CA ALA A 54 -2.09 -13.37 -6.65
C ALA A 54 -1.08 -13.04 -5.55
N GLY A 55 -1.56 -12.89 -4.32
CA GLY A 55 -0.72 -12.56 -3.17
C GLY A 55 -1.32 -12.98 -1.84
N ALA A 56 -0.46 -13.26 -0.85
CA ALA A 56 -0.83 -13.62 0.52
C ALA A 56 -1.82 -14.80 0.65
N GLY A 57 -1.74 -15.79 -0.25
CA GLY A 57 -2.66 -16.95 -0.26
C GLY A 57 -4.06 -16.60 -0.78
N ALA A 58 -4.19 -15.61 -1.66
CA ALA A 58 -5.47 -15.26 -2.30
C ALA A 58 -6.16 -16.44 -2.98
N ASP A 59 -5.35 -17.33 -3.57
CA ASP A 59 -5.75 -18.61 -4.17
C ASP A 59 -6.31 -19.61 -3.15
N MET A 60 -5.95 -19.47 -1.86
CA MET A 60 -6.43 -20.31 -0.76
C MET A 60 -7.68 -19.74 -0.08
N LEU A 61 -8.09 -18.52 -0.42
CA LEU A 61 -9.27 -17.91 0.19
C LEU A 61 -10.54 -18.32 -0.56
N GLU A 62 -11.31 -19.21 0.05
CA GLU A 62 -12.66 -19.51 -0.39
C GLU A 62 -13.68 -18.62 0.35
N TYR A 63 -14.60 -18.01 -0.39
CA TYR A 63 -15.69 -17.24 0.19
C TYR A 63 -17.02 -17.52 -0.52
N LYS A 64 -18.09 -17.67 0.28
CA LYS A 64 -19.46 -17.84 -0.23
C LYS A 64 -20.15 -16.51 -0.51
N ASN A 65 -19.74 -15.46 0.19
CA ASN A 65 -20.30 -14.12 0.07
C ASN A 65 -19.16 -13.09 -0.10
N PRO A 66 -19.04 -12.44 -1.28
CA PRO A 66 -18.01 -11.43 -1.54
C PRO A 66 -18.02 -10.25 -0.55
N GLU A 67 -19.17 -9.92 0.03
CA GLU A 67 -19.28 -8.82 1.01
C GLU A 67 -18.52 -9.11 2.31
N GLN A 68 -18.25 -10.38 2.62
CA GLN A 68 -17.51 -10.79 3.81
C GLN A 68 -16.00 -10.96 3.55
N ALA A 69 -15.60 -11.19 2.29
CA ALA A 69 -14.21 -11.34 1.91
C ALA A 69 -13.47 -10.00 1.91
N PRO A 70 -12.25 -9.87 2.47
CA PRO A 70 -11.50 -8.62 2.40
C PRO A 70 -11.34 -8.16 0.95
N VAL A 71 -11.48 -6.85 0.70
CA VAL A 71 -11.38 -6.28 -0.66
C VAL A 71 -10.06 -6.65 -1.34
N PHE A 72 -9.01 -6.88 -0.56
CA PHE A 72 -7.70 -7.30 -1.03
C PHE A 72 -7.72 -8.63 -1.80
N PHE A 73 -8.65 -9.54 -1.53
CA PHE A 73 -8.74 -10.87 -2.15
C PHE A 73 -9.87 -10.98 -3.20
N LEU A 74 -10.53 -9.88 -3.51
CA LEU A 74 -11.58 -9.84 -4.52
C LEU A 74 -10.99 -9.37 -5.85
N ASP A 75 -11.57 -9.86 -6.95
CA ASP A 75 -11.27 -9.42 -8.30
C ASP A 75 -12.53 -8.95 -9.05
N GLY A 76 -12.32 -8.29 -10.19
CA GLY A 76 -13.39 -7.93 -11.12
C GLY A 76 -14.51 -7.09 -10.51
N LYS A 77 -15.76 -7.55 -10.70
CA LYS A 77 -16.98 -6.82 -10.29
C LYS A 77 -17.13 -6.75 -8.78
N ASP A 78 -16.76 -7.80 -8.05
CA ASP A 78 -16.88 -7.85 -6.60
C ASP A 78 -15.89 -6.87 -5.95
N HIS A 79 -14.65 -6.85 -6.44
CA HIS A 79 -13.66 -5.86 -6.05
C HIS A 79 -14.15 -4.43 -6.32
N PHE A 80 -14.68 -4.18 -7.53
CA PHE A 80 -15.19 -2.87 -7.90
C PHE A 80 -16.32 -2.40 -6.97
N ASN A 81 -17.29 -3.27 -6.71
CA ASN A 81 -18.43 -2.97 -5.86
C ASN A 81 -17.99 -2.67 -4.43
N LYS A 82 -17.16 -3.53 -3.84
CA LYS A 82 -16.65 -3.35 -2.48
C LYS A 82 -15.81 -2.08 -2.36
N ARG A 83 -14.90 -1.84 -3.32
CA ARG A 83 -14.12 -0.60 -3.39
C ARG A 83 -15.02 0.63 -3.47
N ARG A 84 -16.08 0.61 -4.30
CA ARG A 84 -17.04 1.71 -4.41
C ARG A 84 -17.71 2.00 -3.07
N MET A 85 -18.11 0.97 -2.31
CA MET A 85 -18.72 1.15 -0.99
C MET A 85 -17.74 1.71 0.04
N SER A 86 -16.47 1.29 -0.01
CA SER A 86 -15.42 1.78 0.91
C SER A 86 -15.00 3.23 0.64
N GLN A 87 -15.14 3.73 -0.60
CA GLN A 87 -14.67 5.06 -0.99
C GLN A 87 -15.21 6.20 -0.13
N ARG A 88 -16.45 6.11 0.38
CA ARG A 88 -17.02 7.17 1.24
C ARG A 88 -16.20 7.42 2.50
N PHE A 89 -15.58 6.38 3.05
CA PHE A 89 -14.76 6.45 4.25
C PHE A 89 -13.32 6.90 3.97
N LEU A 90 -12.88 6.80 2.72
CA LEU A 90 -11.50 7.11 2.28
C LEU A 90 -11.47 8.31 1.33
N SER A 91 -12.59 9.04 1.21
CA SER A 91 -12.63 10.27 0.43
C SER A 91 -11.71 11.32 1.06
N PRO A 92 -11.12 12.25 0.26
CA PRO A 92 -10.23 13.28 0.81
C PRO A 92 -10.84 14.04 1.98
N ARG A 93 -12.16 14.33 1.90
CA ARG A 93 -12.90 14.98 2.97
C ARG A 93 -13.03 14.11 4.22
N ALA A 94 -13.44 12.86 4.08
CA ALA A 94 -13.55 11.95 5.24
C ALA A 94 -12.19 11.75 5.92
N VAL A 95 -11.12 11.60 5.14
CA VAL A 95 -9.75 11.49 5.65
C VAL A 95 -9.35 12.73 6.44
N ASN A 96 -9.55 13.92 5.87
CA ASN A 96 -9.17 15.16 6.53
C ASN A 96 -10.01 15.46 7.79
N ASP A 97 -11.33 15.33 7.68
CA ASP A 97 -12.24 15.79 8.72
C ASP A 97 -12.33 14.81 9.91
N GLN A 98 -12.14 13.51 9.65
CA GLN A 98 -12.34 12.44 10.64
C GLN A 98 -11.03 11.74 11.01
N HIS A 99 -10.28 11.24 10.03
CA HIS A 99 -9.12 10.37 10.31
C HIS A 99 -7.88 11.16 10.70
N TYR A 100 -7.61 12.28 10.02
CA TYR A 100 -6.41 13.09 10.25
C TYR A 100 -6.34 13.61 11.67
N LYS A 101 -7.46 14.10 12.22
CA LYS A 101 -7.54 14.56 13.63
C LYS A 101 -7.21 13.45 14.63
N VAL A 102 -7.65 12.22 14.37
CA VAL A 102 -7.33 11.07 15.24
C VAL A 102 -5.83 10.78 15.15
N MET A 103 -5.27 10.74 13.95
CA MET A 103 -3.83 10.53 13.74
C MET A 103 -2.99 11.59 14.43
N GLU A 104 -3.36 12.87 14.29
CA GLU A 104 -2.70 14.02 14.92
C GLU A 104 -2.73 13.91 16.45
N ASN A 105 -3.92 13.77 17.04
CA ASN A 105 -4.08 13.67 18.49
C ASN A 105 -3.31 12.48 19.10
N VAL A 106 -3.36 11.31 18.46
CA VAL A 106 -2.63 10.14 18.94
C VAL A 106 -1.12 10.34 18.82
N THR A 107 -0.67 10.93 17.71
CA THR A 107 0.75 11.22 17.50
C THR A 107 1.27 12.21 18.53
N GLU A 108 0.55 13.30 18.78
CA GLU A 108 0.91 14.29 19.80
C GLU A 108 1.01 13.67 21.18
N ARG A 109 0.03 12.84 21.57
CA ARG A 109 0.06 12.11 22.84
C ARG A 109 1.31 11.24 22.95
N LEU A 110 1.58 10.41 21.95
CA LEU A 110 2.73 9.50 21.94
C LEU A 110 4.06 10.27 21.98
N LEU A 111 4.17 11.39 21.26
CA LEU A 111 5.36 12.24 21.28
C LEU A 111 5.56 12.92 22.64
N ASN A 112 4.48 13.34 23.30
CA ASN A 112 4.55 13.94 24.63
C ASN A 112 4.97 12.91 25.68
N GLU A 113 4.41 11.70 25.64
CA GLU A 113 4.83 10.59 26.50
C GLU A 113 6.32 10.25 26.30
N LEU A 114 6.77 10.18 25.03
CA LEU A 114 8.17 9.94 24.70
C LEU A 114 9.08 11.04 25.27
N LYS A 115 8.70 12.31 25.15
CA LYS A 115 9.47 13.44 25.68
C LYS A 115 9.55 13.43 27.20
N GLN A 116 8.43 13.15 27.87
CA GLN A 116 8.34 13.16 29.34
C GLN A 116 9.08 11.97 29.96
N ASN A 117 8.87 10.78 29.41
CA ASN A 117 9.32 9.54 30.04
C ASN A 117 10.64 9.00 29.45
N LYS A 118 11.14 9.61 28.36
CA LYS A 118 12.21 9.06 27.49
C LYS A 118 11.89 7.64 26.99
N SER A 119 10.61 7.26 27.01
CA SER A 119 10.11 5.97 26.57
C SER A 119 8.74 6.17 25.91
N GLY A 120 8.55 5.60 24.72
CA GLY A 120 7.26 5.50 24.06
C GLY A 120 7.02 4.06 23.66
N LYS A 121 5.81 3.54 23.87
CA LYS A 121 5.38 2.26 23.30
C LYS A 121 4.52 2.55 22.09
N LEU A 122 4.94 1.99 20.94
CA LEU A 122 4.18 1.97 19.70
C LEU A 122 3.13 0.86 19.76
#